data_AF-A0A7J5AUQ6-F1
#
_entry.id   AF-A0A7J5AUQ6-F1
#
_cell.length_a   1.000
_cell.length_b   1.000
_cell.length_c   1.000
_cell.angle_alpha   90.00
_cell.angle_beta   90.00
_cell.angle_gamma   90.00
#
_symmetry.space_group_name_H-M   'P 1'
#
loop_
_entity.id
_entity.type
_entity.pdbx_description
1 polymer ?
#
loop_
_entity_poly.entity_id
_entity_poly.type
_entity_poly.pdbx_seq_one_letter_code
_entity_poly.pdbx_strand_id
1 'polypeptide(L)'
;MSTTTTGGRKPGQALNQVWTIEAVRELGVSTDVETAGAILGIGRTKAYELAKTNKFPVRLLRVGRRYLVPVPAILKLLAIE
;
A
#
# COMPACT_ATOMS: atom_id res chain seq x y z
N MET A 1 -9.45 23.44 12.86
CA MET A 1 -10.32 22.31 13.25
C MET A 1 -10.60 21.53 11.98
N SER A 2 -9.89 20.43 11.74
CA SER A 2 -10.05 19.63 10.52
C SER A 2 -9.92 18.16 10.90
N THR A 3 -11.03 17.59 11.35
CA THR A 3 -11.18 16.16 11.56
C THR A 3 -11.35 15.51 10.19
N THR A 4 -10.25 15.22 9.51
CA THR A 4 -10.31 14.34 8.33
C THR A 4 -10.44 12.92 8.85
N THR A 5 -11.68 12.49 9.03
CA THR A 5 -12.06 11.09 9.19
C THR A 5 -11.55 10.34 7.97
N THR A 6 -10.38 9.71 8.09
CA THR A 6 -9.92 8.69 7.15
C THR A 6 -10.90 7.53 7.23
N GLY A 7 -11.86 7.48 6.31
CA GLY A 7 -12.71 6.32 6.10
C GLY A 7 -11.82 5.11 5.89
N GLY A 8 -11.77 4.25 6.90
CA GLY A 8 -10.92 3.05 6.89
C GLY A 8 -11.36 2.13 5.77
N ARG A 9 -10.63 2.17 4.63
CA ARG A 9 -10.76 1.18 3.57
C ARG A 9 -10.59 -0.20 4.21
N LYS A 10 -11.58 -1.08 4.05
CA LYS A 10 -11.53 -2.41 4.67
C LYS A 10 -10.43 -3.23 4.00
N PRO A 11 -9.55 -3.90 4.78
CA PRO A 11 -8.55 -4.81 4.21
C PRO A 11 -9.25 -5.88 3.37
N GLY A 12 -9.01 -5.86 2.06
CA GLY A 12 -9.67 -6.70 1.05
C GLY A 12 -10.35 -5.96 -0.10
N GLN A 13 -10.72 -4.66 0.03
CA GLN A 13 -11.34 -3.91 -1.08
C GLN A 13 -10.36 -3.54 -2.21
N ALA A 14 -9.06 -3.58 -1.94
CA ALA A 14 -8.01 -3.14 -2.86
C ALA A 14 -7.91 -3.98 -4.15
N LEU A 15 -8.35 -5.25 -4.14
CA LEU A 15 -8.14 -6.19 -5.25
C LEU A 15 -9.08 -6.00 -6.44
N ASN A 16 -10.20 -5.27 -6.27
CA ASN A 16 -11.19 -5.03 -7.34
C ASN A 16 -11.21 -3.56 -7.80
N GLN A 17 -10.18 -2.79 -7.47
CA GLN A 17 -10.11 -1.36 -7.78
C GLN A 17 -9.10 -1.10 -8.89
N VAL A 18 -9.46 -0.23 -9.84
CA VAL A 18 -8.52 0.35 -10.81
C VAL A 18 -7.64 1.35 -10.08
N TRP A 19 -6.34 1.11 -10.06
CA TRP A 19 -5.36 1.95 -9.36
C TRP A 19 -4.84 3.06 -10.28
N THR A 20 -5.38 4.27 -10.11
CA THR A 20 -4.86 5.48 -10.76
C THR A 20 -3.79 6.14 -9.90
N ILE A 21 -2.87 6.87 -10.51
CA ILE A 21 -1.79 7.62 -9.84
C ILE A 21 -2.35 8.55 -8.76
N GLU A 22 -3.44 9.26 -9.07
CA GLU A 22 -4.11 10.18 -8.13
C GLU A 22 -4.65 9.41 -6.93
N ALA A 23 -5.30 8.26 -7.16
CA ALA A 23 -5.82 7.41 -6.09
C ALA A 23 -4.72 6.87 -5.17
N VAL A 24 -3.51 6.65 -5.72
CA VAL A 24 -2.32 6.29 -4.93
C VAL A 24 -1.81 7.49 -4.13
N ARG A 25 -1.78 8.70 -4.70
CA ARG A 25 -1.42 9.93 -3.97
C ARG A 25 -2.42 10.24 -2.85
N GLU A 26 -3.71 9.95 -3.04
CA GLU A 26 -4.76 10.14 -2.03
C GLU A 26 -4.71 9.13 -0.88
N LEU A 27 -3.92 8.05 -0.96
CA LEU A 27 -3.71 7.15 0.18
C LEU A 27 -3.01 7.85 1.36
N GLY A 28 -2.37 8.99 1.12
CA GLY A 28 -1.65 9.76 2.13
C GLY A 28 -0.20 9.33 2.27
N VAL A 29 0.31 9.28 3.50
CA VAL A 29 1.75 9.06 3.77
C VAL A 29 2.13 7.57 3.68
N SER A 30 1.23 6.69 4.09
CA SER A 30 1.47 5.25 4.17
C SER A 30 0.20 4.43 3.94
N THR A 31 0.36 3.26 3.35
CA THR A 31 -0.70 2.28 3.10
C THR A 31 -0.32 0.90 3.66
N ASP A 32 -1.19 -0.09 3.53
CA ASP A 32 -0.95 -1.48 3.95
C ASP A 32 -0.37 -2.36 2.82
N VAL A 33 0.14 -3.53 3.18
CA VAL A 33 0.76 -4.47 2.23
C VAL A 33 -0.22 -5.04 1.21
N GLU A 34 -1.48 -5.21 1.56
CA GLU A 34 -2.50 -5.72 0.63
C GLU A 34 -2.79 -4.68 -0.43
N THR A 35 -2.98 -3.43 -0.01
CA THR A 35 -3.18 -2.29 -0.91
C THR A 35 -1.98 -2.09 -1.82
N ALA A 36 -0.76 -2.09 -1.27
CA ALA A 36 0.47 -2.01 -2.07
C ALA A 36 0.60 -3.19 -3.04
N GLY A 37 0.23 -4.40 -2.59
CA GLY A 37 0.20 -5.58 -3.44
C GLY A 37 -0.77 -5.41 -4.60
N ALA A 38 -1.99 -4.96 -4.33
CA ALA A 38 -3.00 -4.73 -5.37
C ALA A 38 -2.59 -3.67 -6.39
N ILE A 39 -1.95 -2.57 -5.96
CA ILE A 39 -1.39 -1.54 -6.86
C ILE A 39 -0.35 -2.14 -7.80
N LEU A 40 0.45 -3.09 -7.30
CA LEU A 40 1.51 -3.74 -8.06
C LEU A 40 1.04 -5.02 -8.78
N GLY A 41 -0.25 -5.36 -8.75
CA GLY A 41 -0.80 -6.59 -9.35
C GLY A 41 -0.42 -7.89 -8.61
N ILE A 42 0.02 -7.80 -7.36
CA ILE A 42 0.40 -8.92 -6.51
C ILE A 42 -0.79 -9.34 -5.64
N GLY A 43 -1.21 -10.60 -5.74
CA GLY A 43 -2.27 -11.15 -4.90
C GLY A 43 -1.95 -11.10 -3.40
N ARG A 44 -2.98 -10.96 -2.56
CA ARG A 44 -2.89 -10.79 -1.09
C ARG A 44 -1.91 -11.75 -0.42
N THR A 45 -2.02 -13.05 -0.70
CA THR A 45 -1.16 -14.08 -0.12
C THR A 45 0.31 -13.86 -0.45
N LYS A 46 0.61 -13.60 -1.74
CA LYS A 46 1.98 -13.38 -2.22
C LYS A 46 2.56 -12.09 -1.66
N ALA A 47 1.74 -11.04 -1.52
CA ALA A 47 2.16 -9.78 -0.93
C ALA A 47 2.62 -9.96 0.52
N TYR A 48 1.88 -10.71 1.34
CA TYR A 48 2.28 -11.02 2.71
C TYR A 48 3.51 -11.93 2.80
N GLU A 49 3.65 -12.92 1.92
CA GLU A 49 4.87 -13.74 1.85
C GLU A 49 6.11 -12.90 1.58
N LEU A 50 6.02 -12.02 0.58
CA LEU A 50 7.10 -11.10 0.21
C LEU A 50 7.38 -10.08 1.32
N ALA A 51 6.35 -9.61 2.03
CA ALA A 51 6.51 -8.74 3.18
C ALA A 51 7.23 -9.42 4.35
N LYS A 52 6.85 -10.67 4.67
CA LYS A 52 7.52 -11.47 5.71
C LYS A 52 8.97 -11.78 5.37
N THR A 53 9.26 -12.04 4.11
CA THR A 53 10.62 -12.36 3.62
C THR A 53 11.45 -11.12 3.29
N ASN A 54 10.91 -9.92 3.49
CA ASN A 54 11.54 -8.65 3.12
C ASN A 54 11.94 -8.54 1.63
N LYS A 55 11.27 -9.33 0.77
CA LYS A 55 11.46 -9.34 -0.69
C LYS A 55 10.38 -8.56 -1.44
N PHE A 56 9.60 -7.75 -0.72
CA PHE A 56 8.59 -6.92 -1.34
C PHE A 56 9.28 -5.85 -2.20
N PRO A 57 8.78 -5.56 -3.42
CA PRO A 57 9.43 -4.65 -4.37
C PRO A 57 9.60 -3.22 -3.85
N VAL A 58 8.80 -2.80 -2.86
CA VAL A 58 8.91 -1.48 -2.21
C VAL A 58 9.33 -1.63 -0.75
N ARG A 59 9.94 -0.57 -0.20
CA ARG A 59 10.33 -0.54 1.21
C ARG A 59 9.13 -0.67 2.13
N LEU A 60 9.20 -1.60 3.08
CA LEU A 60 8.19 -1.82 4.11
C LEU A 60 8.73 -1.37 5.46
N LEU A 61 7.90 -0.65 6.22
CA LEU A 61 8.13 -0.39 7.64
C LEU A 61 7.32 -1.38 8.47
N ARG A 62 8.00 -2.10 9.35
CA ARG A 62 7.35 -2.95 10.33
C ARG A 62 7.16 -2.17 11.63
N VAL A 63 5.92 -1.80 11.94
CA VAL A 63 5.56 -1.11 13.18
C VAL A 63 4.87 -2.11 14.09
N GLY A 64 5.65 -2.71 14.99
CA GLY A 64 5.22 -3.79 15.86
C GLY A 64 4.76 -5.03 15.08
N ARG A 65 3.44 -5.30 15.13
CA ARG A 65 2.78 -6.42 14.43
C ARG A 65 2.22 -6.06 13.06
N ARG A 66 2.24 -4.78 12.67
CA ARG A 66 1.66 -4.30 11.40
C ARG A 66 2.78 -3.95 10.42
N TYR A 67 2.51 -4.17 9.15
CA TYR A 67 3.35 -3.68 8.05
C TYR A 67 2.71 -2.41 7.47
N LEU A 68 3.54 -1.40 7.27
CA LEU A 68 3.21 -0.14 6.64
C LEU A 68 4.08 0.03 5.40
N VAL A 69 3.48 0.49 4.32
CA VAL A 69 4.15 0.74 3.04
C VAL A 69 4.10 2.25 2.79
N PRO A 70 5.24 2.95 2.70
CA PRO A 70 5.25 4.36 2.32
C PRO A 70 4.74 4.54 0.89
N VAL A 71 3.77 5.41 0.70
CA VAL A 71 3.29 5.79 -0.64
C VAL A 71 4.42 6.32 -1.53
N PRO A 72 5.38 7.13 -1.05
CA PRO A 72 6.51 7.57 -1.87
C PRO A 72 7.36 6.42 -2.43
N ALA A 73 7.42 5.28 -1.72
CA ALA A 73 8.16 4.12 -2.20
C ALA A 73 7.44 3.43 -3.37
N ILE A 74 6.10 3.43 -3.36
CA ILE A 74 5.27 2.92 -4.46
C ILE A 74 5.39 3.83 -5.68
N LEU A 75 5.29 5.15 -5.50
CA LEU A 75 5.42 6.13 -6.58
C LEU A 75 6.79 6.06 -7.27
N LYS A 76 7.87 5.96 -6.48
CA LYS A 76 9.23 5.75 -7.02
C LYS A 76 9.34 4.48 -7.86
N LEU A 77 8.69 3.40 -7.45
CA LEU A 77 8.74 2.12 -8.18
C LEU A 77 7.95 2.18 -9.49
N LEU A 78 6.87 2.97 -9.54
CA LEU A 78 6.13 3.23 -10.78
C LEU A 78 6.87 4.20 -11.71
N ALA A 79 8.02 4.77 -11.31
CA ALA A 79 8.75 5.83 -12.01
C ALA A 79 7.92 7.10 -12.25
N ILE A 80 7.02 7.40 -11.30
CA ILE A 80 6.14 8.58 -11.35
C ILE A 80 6.52 9.48 -10.18
N GLU A 81 7.16 10.61 -10.50
CA GLU A 81 7.56 11.65 -9.52
C GLU A 81 6.45 12.68 -9.32
#